data_AF-A0A2C7AD09-F1
#
_entry.id   AF-A0A2C7AD09-F1
#
_cell.length_a   1.000
_cell.length_b   1.000
_cell.length_c   1.000
_cell.angle_alpha   90.00
_cell.angle_beta   90.00
_cell.angle_gamma   90.00
#
_symmetry.space_group_name_H-M   'P 1'
#
loop_
_entity.id
_entity.type
_entity.pdbx_description
1 polymer ?
#
loop_
_entity_poly.entity_id
_entity_poly.type
_entity_poly.pdbx_seq_one_letter_code
_entity_poly.pdbx_strand_id
1 'polypeptide(L)'
;MPSIETGRLFRLHCWLIGLVTLAHIASRLLFLAQGRESSISKVLNFSEESSIPTVASTAGLLAAAAVAALIALDARRSGQGERWGWAFVTGCLAFIAFDEGAALHDRLTYPLQAAFDFGGVFYIGWVVPYIALLVVAGLLCLPLAFRLPRRTLWRIILAGTLFVGAALGMELAESALLHRMAGAETALRDADIETFNRAPLMMLLITLEEFVEMLAIALLLRAFLLHLAEDRGVGAIRLTA
;
A
#
# COMPACT_ATOMS: atom_id res chain seq x y z
N MET A 1 -6.19 -32.38 -7.01
CA MET A 1 -6.07 -31.25 -6.07
C MET A 1 -6.26 -29.97 -6.86
N PRO A 2 -7.11 -29.02 -6.42
CA PRO A 2 -7.23 -27.74 -7.13
C PRO A 2 -5.87 -27.03 -7.12
N SER A 3 -5.36 -26.70 -8.31
CA SER A 3 -4.13 -25.93 -8.51
C SER A 3 -4.50 -24.54 -9.00
N ILE A 4 -4.12 -23.50 -8.26
CA ILE A 4 -4.35 -22.12 -8.68
C ILE A 4 -3.13 -21.64 -9.46
N GLU A 5 -3.29 -21.38 -10.76
CA GLU A 5 -2.25 -20.78 -11.58
C GLU A 5 -1.98 -19.33 -11.13
N THR A 6 -0.72 -18.97 -10.89
CA THR A 6 -0.29 -17.61 -10.51
C THR A 6 -0.84 -16.54 -11.46
N GLY A 7 -0.93 -16.84 -12.76
CA GLY A 7 -1.50 -15.94 -13.76
C GLY A 7 -3.01 -15.72 -13.59
N ARG A 8 -3.78 -16.72 -13.17
CA ARG A 8 -5.22 -16.58 -12.89
C ARG A 8 -5.45 -15.74 -11.64
N LEU A 9 -4.69 -15.98 -10.58
CA LEU A 9 -4.78 -15.22 -9.33
C LEU A 9 -4.47 -13.73 -9.56
N PHE A 10 -3.41 -13.43 -10.32
CA PHE A 10 -3.08 -12.06 -10.67
C PHE A 10 -4.20 -11.38 -11.48
N ARG A 11 -4.76 -12.05 -12.50
CA ARG A 11 -5.88 -11.50 -13.26
C ARG A 11 -7.10 -11.25 -12.39
N LEU A 12 -7.42 -12.15 -11.48
CA LEU A 12 -8.52 -11.97 -10.52
C LEU A 12 -8.28 -10.74 -9.63
N HIS A 13 -7.05 -10.57 -9.14
CA HIS A 13 -6.67 -9.40 -8.35
C HIS A 13 -6.84 -8.11 -9.17
N CYS A 14 -6.35 -8.07 -10.42
CA CYS A 14 -6.56 -6.91 -11.29
C CYS A 14 -8.04 -6.62 -11.58
N TRP A 15 -8.87 -7.64 -11.74
CA TRP A 15 -10.32 -7.47 -11.90
C TRP A 15 -10.97 -6.88 -10.65
N LEU A 16 -10.58 -7.34 -9.46
CA LEU A 16 -11.04 -6.78 -8.20
C LEU A 16 -10.67 -5.28 -8.09
N ILE A 17 -9.41 -4.94 -8.39
CA ILE A 17 -8.92 -3.55 -8.36
C ILE A 17 -9.70 -2.68 -9.35
N GLY A 18 -9.88 -3.16 -10.58
CA GLY A 18 -10.67 -2.46 -11.59
C GLY A 18 -12.13 -2.24 -11.16
N LEU A 19 -12.77 -3.25 -10.58
CA LEU A 19 -14.14 -3.15 -10.08
C LEU A 19 -14.25 -2.12 -8.95
N VAL A 20 -13.36 -2.19 -7.96
CA VAL A 20 -13.33 -1.29 -6.80
C VAL A 20 -13.05 0.15 -7.24
N THR A 21 -12.13 0.36 -8.17
CA THR A 21 -11.82 1.69 -8.75
C THR A 21 -13.00 2.26 -9.52
N LEU A 22 -13.68 1.44 -10.34
CA LEU A 22 -14.88 1.89 -11.06
C LEU A 22 -16.02 2.23 -10.10
N ALA A 23 -16.20 1.44 -9.04
CA ALA A 23 -17.19 1.70 -8.00
C ALA A 23 -16.88 2.99 -7.24
N HIS A 24 -15.61 3.24 -6.93
CA HIS A 24 -15.14 4.51 -6.37
C HIS A 24 -15.49 5.70 -7.28
N ILE A 25 -15.07 5.66 -8.55
CA ILE A 25 -15.33 6.74 -9.52
C ILE A 25 -16.84 7.00 -9.65
N ALA A 26 -17.65 5.95 -9.77
CA ALA A 26 -19.10 6.07 -9.82
C ALA A 26 -19.66 6.73 -8.55
N SER A 27 -19.16 6.36 -7.37
CA SER A 27 -19.55 6.97 -6.10
C SER A 27 -19.24 8.48 -6.06
N ARG A 28 -18.08 8.89 -6.58
CA ARG A 28 -17.65 10.28 -6.58
C ARG A 28 -18.43 11.12 -7.59
N LEU A 29 -18.74 10.58 -8.77
CA LEU A 29 -19.63 11.24 -9.75
C LEU A 29 -21.05 11.43 -9.20
N LEU A 30 -21.59 10.43 -8.50
CA LEU A 30 -22.90 10.55 -7.84
C LEU A 30 -22.89 11.61 -6.74
N PHE A 31 -21.82 11.65 -5.94
CA PHE A 31 -21.63 12.68 -4.91
C PHE A 31 -21.62 14.09 -5.52
N LEU A 32 -20.86 14.31 -6.61
CA LEU A 32 -20.81 15.59 -7.32
C LEU A 32 -22.16 15.99 -7.91
N ALA A 33 -22.95 15.03 -8.42
CA ALA A 33 -24.26 15.29 -9.00
C ALA A 33 -25.34 15.61 -7.94
N GLN A 34 -25.29 14.96 -6.77
CA GLN A 34 -26.33 15.05 -5.74
C GLN A 34 -25.98 16.03 -4.61
N GLY A 35 -24.72 16.42 -4.46
CA GLY A 35 -24.22 17.26 -3.37
C GLY A 35 -24.37 16.63 -1.99
N ARG A 36 -24.64 15.32 -1.91
CA ARG A 36 -24.89 14.57 -0.69
C ARG A 36 -24.16 13.24 -0.74
N GLU A 37 -23.53 12.88 0.37
CA GLU A 37 -22.85 11.60 0.50
C GLU A 37 -23.78 10.58 1.16
N SER A 38 -23.96 9.44 0.49
CA SER A 38 -24.69 8.29 1.02
C SER A 38 -23.76 7.33 1.77
N SER A 39 -24.32 6.46 2.62
CA SER A 39 -23.53 5.41 3.28
C SER A 39 -22.83 4.48 2.28
N ILE A 40 -23.47 4.21 1.14
CA ILE A 40 -22.90 3.36 0.07
C ILE A 40 -21.71 4.07 -0.58
N SER A 41 -21.83 5.37 -0.87
CA SER A 41 -20.73 6.12 -1.48
C SER A 41 -19.54 6.30 -0.55
N LYS A 42 -19.75 6.33 0.77
CA LYS A 42 -18.64 6.33 1.76
C LYS A 42 -17.86 5.04 1.77
N VAL A 43 -18.55 3.90 1.79
CA VAL A 43 -17.90 2.57 1.82
C VAL A 43 -17.14 2.25 0.52
N LEU A 44 -17.42 2.97 -0.56
CA LEU A 44 -16.71 2.89 -1.85
C LEU A 44 -15.70 4.04 -2.04
N ASN A 45 -15.60 4.97 -1.09
CA ASN A 45 -14.68 6.10 -1.19
C ASN A 45 -13.26 5.63 -0.86
N PHE A 46 -12.30 6.10 -1.65
CA PHE A 46 -10.89 5.84 -1.44
C PHE A 46 -10.35 6.70 -0.30
N SER A 47 -10.85 7.93 -0.14
CA SER A 47 -10.47 8.82 0.97
C SER A 47 -11.01 8.39 2.35
N GLU A 48 -11.61 7.21 2.46
CA GLU A 48 -12.18 6.71 3.71
C GLU A 48 -11.37 5.49 4.18
N GLU A 49 -10.75 5.64 5.35
CA GLU A 49 -9.97 4.60 6.04
C GLU A 49 -10.78 3.33 6.40
N SER A 50 -12.11 3.40 6.32
CA SER A 50 -13.01 2.28 6.62
C SER A 50 -13.88 1.97 5.40
N SER A 51 -13.23 1.55 4.32
CA SER A 51 -13.86 1.30 3.02
C SER A 51 -13.60 -0.13 2.49
N ILE A 52 -14.39 -0.55 1.50
CA ILE A 52 -14.13 -1.79 0.73
C ILE A 52 -12.73 -1.78 0.07
N PRO A 53 -12.27 -0.68 -0.55
CA PRO A 53 -10.89 -0.53 -1.01
C PRO A 53 -9.84 -0.86 0.05
N THR A 54 -9.93 -0.25 1.24
CA THR A 54 -8.98 -0.49 2.36
C THR A 54 -8.96 -1.96 2.77
N VAL A 55 -10.12 -2.62 2.81
CA VAL A 55 -10.21 -4.07 3.08
C VAL A 55 -9.50 -4.89 2.00
N ALA A 56 -9.64 -4.50 0.73
CA ALA A 56 -8.98 -5.18 -0.40
C ALA A 56 -7.45 -4.99 -0.35
N SER A 57 -6.97 -3.76 -0.12
CA SER A 57 -5.53 -3.45 0.05
C SER A 57 -4.94 -4.20 1.24
N THR A 58 -5.59 -4.13 2.41
CA THR A 58 -5.19 -4.87 3.62
C THR A 58 -5.10 -6.38 3.37
N ALA A 59 -6.12 -6.97 2.74
CA ALA A 59 -6.12 -8.40 2.43
C ALA A 59 -5.01 -8.79 1.45
N GLY A 60 -4.74 -7.94 0.45
CA GLY A 60 -3.65 -8.12 -0.51
C GLY A 60 -2.27 -8.09 0.17
N LEU A 61 -2.05 -7.14 1.08
CA LEU A 61 -0.82 -7.03 1.86
C LEU A 61 -0.63 -8.22 2.80
N LEU A 62 -1.68 -8.66 3.50
CA LEU A 62 -1.63 -9.87 4.35
C LEU A 62 -1.35 -11.12 3.53
N ALA A 63 -1.93 -11.25 2.33
CA ALA A 63 -1.62 -12.35 1.42
C ALA A 63 -0.15 -12.31 0.98
N ALA A 64 0.40 -11.13 0.65
CA ALA A 64 1.82 -10.98 0.32
C ALA A 64 2.72 -11.32 1.53
N ALA A 65 2.37 -10.88 2.73
CA ALA A 65 3.07 -11.21 3.97
C ALA A 65 3.06 -12.72 4.24
N ALA A 66 1.92 -13.39 4.02
CA ALA A 66 1.79 -14.84 4.17
C ALA A 66 2.68 -15.60 3.17
N VAL A 67 2.71 -15.19 1.89
CA VAL A 67 3.61 -15.81 0.91
C VAL A 67 5.08 -15.55 1.24
N ALA A 68 5.45 -14.34 1.68
CA ALA A 68 6.79 -14.04 2.17
C ALA A 68 7.17 -14.94 3.37
N ALA A 69 6.23 -15.20 4.28
CA ALA A 69 6.44 -16.10 5.42
C ALA A 69 6.71 -17.54 4.97
N LEU A 70 5.95 -18.02 3.97
CA LEU A 70 6.19 -19.34 3.37
C LEU A 70 7.59 -19.42 2.75
N ILE A 71 8.04 -18.36 2.07
CA ILE A 71 9.41 -18.31 1.51
C ILE A 71 10.45 -18.33 2.65
N ALA A 72 10.23 -17.60 3.74
CA ALA A 72 11.10 -17.64 4.91
C ALA A 72 11.21 -19.04 5.54
N LEU A 73 10.08 -19.75 5.64
CA LEU A 73 10.01 -21.12 6.15
C LEU A 73 10.74 -22.11 5.24
N ASP A 74 10.60 -21.97 3.92
CA ASP A 74 11.34 -22.77 2.94
C ASP A 74 12.86 -22.51 3.01
N ALA A 75 13.27 -21.24 3.07
CA ALA A 75 14.66 -20.84 3.24
C ALA A 75 15.26 -21.42 4.54
N ARG A 76 14.47 -21.49 5.63
CA ARG A 76 14.89 -22.13 6.88
C ARG A 76 15.11 -23.63 6.72
N ARG A 77 14.21 -24.34 6.03
CA ARG A 77 14.31 -25.80 5.80
C ARG A 77 15.50 -26.17 4.91
N SER A 78 15.80 -25.35 3.93
CA SER A 78 16.93 -25.52 3.01
C SER A 78 18.27 -25.02 3.56
N GLY A 79 18.31 -24.51 4.80
CA GLY A 79 19.54 -24.03 5.45
C GLY A 79 20.08 -22.70 4.87
N GLN A 80 19.26 -21.97 4.11
CA GLN A 80 19.69 -20.77 3.41
C GLN A 80 19.66 -19.53 4.33
N GLY A 81 20.68 -18.68 4.20
CA GLY A 81 20.82 -17.43 4.98
C GLY A 81 19.75 -16.38 4.71
N GLU A 82 18.94 -16.55 3.65
CA GLU A 82 17.86 -15.63 3.26
C GLU A 82 16.68 -15.61 4.22
N ARG A 83 16.55 -16.62 5.11
CA ARG A 83 15.39 -16.76 6.01
C ARG A 83 15.10 -15.50 6.83
N TRP A 84 16.15 -14.80 7.28
CA TRP A 84 16.00 -13.60 8.11
C TRP A 84 15.59 -12.38 7.28
N GLY A 85 16.07 -12.29 6.03
CA GLY A 85 15.61 -11.26 5.10
C GLY A 85 14.14 -11.43 4.77
N TRP A 86 13.70 -12.66 4.45
CA TRP A 86 12.28 -12.94 4.20
C TRP A 86 11.41 -12.76 5.43
N ALA A 87 11.87 -13.14 6.62
CA ALA A 87 11.15 -12.88 7.87
C ALA A 87 11.00 -11.36 8.15
N PHE A 88 12.03 -10.58 7.84
CA PHE A 88 11.97 -9.12 7.93
C PHE A 88 10.95 -8.53 6.93
N VAL A 89 10.96 -8.99 5.67
CA VAL A 89 9.97 -8.59 4.66
C VAL A 89 8.54 -8.95 5.09
N THR A 90 8.33 -10.15 5.66
CA THR A 90 7.04 -10.52 6.26
C THR A 90 6.59 -9.54 7.33
N GLY A 91 7.50 -9.18 8.25
CA GLY A 91 7.22 -8.21 9.31
C GLY A 91 6.84 -6.83 8.76
N CYS A 92 7.58 -6.35 7.74
CA CYS A 92 7.27 -5.08 7.07
C CYS A 92 5.89 -5.10 6.42
N LEU A 93 5.54 -6.14 5.66
CA LEU A 93 4.25 -6.23 4.99
C LEU A 93 3.09 -6.39 5.99
N ALA A 94 3.30 -7.12 7.08
CA ALA A 94 2.30 -7.22 8.15
C ALA A 94 2.11 -5.88 8.87
N PHE A 95 3.19 -5.11 9.08
CA PHE A 95 3.11 -3.76 9.63
C PHE A 95 2.35 -2.82 8.68
N ILE A 96 2.66 -2.82 7.39
CA ILE A 96 1.96 -1.99 6.39
C ILE A 96 0.47 -2.39 6.31
N ALA A 97 0.16 -3.69 6.33
CA ALA A 97 -1.24 -4.15 6.37
C ALA A 97 -1.99 -3.69 7.63
N PHE A 98 -1.30 -3.66 8.77
CA PHE A 98 -1.87 -3.15 10.02
C PHE A 98 -2.06 -1.64 9.98
N ASP A 99 -1.09 -0.91 9.45
CA ASP A 99 -1.16 0.53 9.24
C ASP A 99 -2.35 0.90 8.36
N GLU A 100 -2.48 0.25 7.21
CA GLU A 100 -3.60 0.38 6.27
C GLU A 100 -4.95 0.12 6.95
N GLY A 101 -5.14 -1.06 7.55
CA GLY A 101 -6.42 -1.42 8.14
C GLY A 101 -6.76 -0.65 9.42
N ALA A 102 -5.76 -0.05 10.07
CA ALA A 102 -5.97 0.74 11.27
C ALA A 102 -5.95 2.24 11.01
N ALA A 103 -5.42 2.74 9.90
CA ALA A 103 -5.05 4.15 9.68
C ALA A 103 -4.10 4.67 10.77
N LEU A 104 -2.97 3.99 11.01
CA LEU A 104 -2.03 4.42 12.06
C LEU A 104 -1.30 5.70 11.66
N HIS A 105 -0.89 5.82 10.40
CA HIS A 105 -0.25 7.02 9.87
C HIS A 105 -1.12 8.28 10.04
N ASP A 106 -2.42 8.17 9.82
CA ASP A 106 -3.40 9.22 10.07
C ASP A 106 -3.44 9.71 11.53
N ARG A 107 -3.33 8.76 12.49
CA ARG A 107 -3.27 9.10 13.92
C ARG A 107 -1.96 9.78 14.32
N LEU A 108 -0.90 9.60 13.53
CA LEU A 108 0.40 10.23 13.76
C LEU A 108 0.47 11.64 13.16
N THR A 109 -0.34 11.94 12.15
CA THR A 109 -0.39 13.23 11.45
C THR A 109 -0.50 14.44 12.38
N TYR A 110 -1.56 14.52 13.17
CA TYR A 110 -1.82 15.69 14.02
C TYR A 110 -0.82 15.87 15.18
N PRO A 111 -0.44 14.81 15.93
CA PRO A 111 0.59 14.94 16.96
C PRO A 111 1.94 15.44 16.42
N LEU A 112 2.35 14.96 15.25
CA LEU A 112 3.63 15.35 14.65
C LEU A 112 3.58 16.79 14.11
N GLN A 113 2.48 17.17 13.46
CA GLN A 113 2.29 18.55 13.02
C GLN A 113 2.33 19.52 14.21
N ALA A 114 1.66 19.19 15.32
CA ALA A 114 1.66 20.05 16.52
C ALA A 114 3.03 20.15 17.20
N ALA A 115 3.87 19.11 17.08
CA ALA A 115 5.20 19.07 17.70
C ALA A 115 6.27 19.81 16.89
N PHE A 116 6.17 19.80 15.56
CA PHE A 116 7.23 20.27 14.66
C PHE A 116 6.83 21.41 13.71
N ASP A 117 5.54 21.78 13.68
CA ASP A 117 4.99 22.83 12.82
C ASP A 117 5.39 22.67 11.34
N PHE A 118 5.25 21.44 10.83
CA PHE A 118 5.62 21.14 9.46
C PHE A 118 4.75 21.89 8.46
N GLY A 119 5.34 22.26 7.31
CA GLY A 119 4.66 22.93 6.21
C GLY A 119 5.12 22.42 4.85
N GLY A 120 4.53 22.96 3.78
CA GLY A 120 4.82 22.57 2.40
C GLY A 120 4.53 21.09 2.15
N VAL A 121 5.49 20.36 1.57
CA VAL A 121 5.34 18.92 1.26
C VAL A 121 5.26 18.03 2.50
N PHE A 122 5.63 18.53 3.68
CA PHE A 122 5.59 17.76 4.94
C PHE A 122 4.43 18.19 5.85
N TYR A 123 3.47 18.97 5.34
CA TYR A 123 2.34 19.48 6.12
C TYR A 123 1.52 18.34 6.76
N ILE A 124 1.49 17.18 6.11
CA ILE A 124 1.00 15.91 6.67
C ILE A 124 2.18 15.23 7.36
N GLY A 125 2.16 15.25 8.70
CA GLY A 125 3.38 15.02 9.50
C GLY A 125 3.90 13.58 9.54
N TRP A 126 3.08 12.57 9.26
CA TRP A 126 3.49 11.17 9.36
C TRP A 126 4.50 10.75 8.29
N VAL A 127 4.53 11.47 7.17
CA VAL A 127 5.48 11.26 6.07
C VAL A 127 6.92 11.17 6.59
N VAL A 128 7.29 12.06 7.52
CA VAL A 128 8.67 12.20 8.00
C VAL A 128 9.19 10.91 8.67
N PRO A 129 8.52 10.36 9.71
CA PRO A 129 8.96 9.09 10.29
C PRO A 129 8.87 7.91 9.30
N TYR A 130 7.92 7.89 8.37
CA TYR A 130 7.79 6.79 7.41
C TYR A 130 8.89 6.81 6.33
N ILE A 131 9.37 7.99 5.91
CA ILE A 131 10.58 8.10 5.09
C ILE A 131 11.78 7.48 5.79
N ALA A 132 11.97 7.77 7.09
CA ALA A 132 13.06 7.20 7.86
C ALA A 132 12.95 5.66 7.97
N LEU A 133 11.74 5.16 8.27
CA LEU A 133 11.46 3.71 8.29
C LEU A 133 11.72 3.05 6.94
N LEU A 134 11.30 3.68 5.83
CA LEU A 134 11.52 3.18 4.48
C LEU A 134 13.02 3.07 4.15
N VAL A 135 13.81 4.10 4.46
CA VAL A 135 15.26 4.09 4.23
C VAL A 135 15.92 2.97 5.02
N VAL A 136 15.59 2.84 6.31
CA VAL A 136 16.14 1.79 7.16
C VAL A 136 15.73 0.40 6.65
N ALA A 137 14.45 0.20 6.32
CA ALA A 137 13.97 -1.07 5.78
C ALA A 137 14.63 -1.43 4.45
N GLY A 138 14.80 -0.46 3.54
CA GLY A 138 15.50 -0.64 2.28
C GLY A 138 16.95 -1.10 2.48
N LEU A 139 17.68 -0.47 3.40
CA LEU A 139 19.05 -0.86 3.75
C LEU A 139 19.12 -2.28 4.34
N LEU A 140 18.20 -2.62 5.24
CA LEU A 140 18.12 -3.96 5.85
C LEU A 140 17.74 -5.05 4.82
N CYS A 141 17.07 -4.68 3.74
CA CYS A 141 16.75 -5.58 2.63
C CYS A 141 17.91 -5.78 1.63
N LEU A 142 18.98 -4.98 1.65
CA LEU A 142 20.10 -5.10 0.70
C LEU A 142 20.75 -6.49 0.68
N PRO A 143 21.08 -7.13 1.83
CA PRO A 143 21.67 -8.46 1.83
C PRO A 143 20.76 -9.53 1.23
N LEU A 144 19.43 -9.35 1.34
CA LEU A 144 18.46 -10.21 0.66
C LEU A 144 18.48 -9.96 -0.85
N ALA A 145 18.43 -8.68 -1.24
CA ALA A 145 18.40 -8.27 -2.64
C ALA A 145 19.58 -8.83 -3.46
N PHE A 146 20.78 -8.87 -2.89
CA PHE A 146 21.97 -9.43 -3.55
C PHE A 146 21.94 -10.96 -3.72
N ARG A 147 21.06 -11.67 -3.01
CA ARG A 147 20.94 -13.14 -3.10
C ARG A 147 19.81 -13.58 -4.03
N LEU A 148 18.85 -12.70 -4.31
CA LEU A 148 17.70 -13.03 -5.15
C LEU A 148 18.09 -13.18 -6.64
N PRO A 149 17.46 -14.10 -7.38
CA PRO A 149 17.55 -14.14 -8.83
C PRO A 149 17.15 -12.80 -9.45
N ARG A 150 17.92 -12.32 -10.46
CA ARG A 150 17.73 -10.98 -11.05
C ARG A 150 16.29 -10.72 -11.51
N ARG A 151 15.60 -11.74 -12.03
CA ARG A 151 14.20 -11.63 -12.49
C ARG A 151 13.25 -11.34 -11.32
N THR A 152 13.43 -12.03 -10.19
CA THR A 152 12.62 -11.83 -8.99
C THR A 152 12.93 -10.49 -8.34
N LEU A 153 14.21 -10.12 -8.26
CA LEU A 153 14.62 -8.81 -7.76
C LEU A 153 13.94 -7.66 -8.52
N TRP A 154 13.99 -7.67 -9.86
CA TRP A 154 13.37 -6.60 -10.65
C TRP A 154 11.85 -6.54 -10.53
N ARG A 155 11.18 -7.69 -10.37
CA ARG A 155 9.73 -7.73 -10.11
C ARG A 155 9.39 -7.06 -8.76
N ILE A 156 10.19 -7.34 -7.73
CA ILE A 156 10.02 -6.72 -6.40
C ILE A 156 10.34 -5.22 -6.44
N ILE A 157 11.43 -4.81 -7.10
CA ILE A 157 11.80 -3.40 -7.23
C ILE A 157 10.71 -2.62 -7.96
N LEU A 158 10.18 -3.15 -9.05
CA LEU A 158 9.09 -2.51 -9.79
C LEU A 158 7.86 -2.32 -8.89
N ALA A 159 7.42 -3.37 -8.21
CA ALA A 159 6.27 -3.29 -7.31
C ALA A 159 6.53 -2.31 -6.14
N GLY A 160 7.69 -2.39 -5.49
CA GLY A 160 8.05 -1.50 -4.39
C GLY A 160 8.17 -0.04 -4.82
N THR A 161 8.70 0.25 -6.02
CA THR A 161 8.79 1.62 -6.55
C THR A 161 7.42 2.19 -6.85
N LEU A 162 6.51 1.39 -7.41
CA LEU A 162 5.12 1.81 -7.63
C LEU A 162 4.39 2.07 -6.30
N PHE A 163 4.55 1.17 -5.33
CA PHE A 163 3.92 1.31 -4.01
C PHE A 163 4.40 2.57 -3.28
N VAL A 164 5.73 2.74 -3.13
CA VAL A 164 6.31 3.92 -2.48
C VAL A 164 6.02 5.20 -3.28
N GLY A 165 6.06 5.13 -4.61
CA GLY A 165 5.76 6.28 -5.46
C GLY A 165 4.32 6.77 -5.34
N ALA A 166 3.37 5.86 -5.09
CA ALA A 166 2.00 6.20 -4.74
C ALA A 166 1.92 6.70 -3.30
N ALA A 167 2.11 5.81 -2.32
CA ALA A 167 1.92 6.07 -0.88
C ALA A 167 2.69 7.26 -0.33
N LEU A 168 3.92 7.49 -0.81
CA LEU A 168 4.72 8.62 -0.35
C LEU A 168 4.72 9.75 -1.37
N GLY A 169 4.84 9.42 -2.65
CA GLY A 169 5.02 10.43 -3.69
C GLY A 169 3.77 11.26 -3.95
N MET A 170 2.60 10.61 -4.00
CA MET A 170 1.33 11.31 -4.20
C MET A 170 0.92 12.03 -2.93
N GLU A 171 1.06 11.38 -1.77
CA GLU A 171 0.77 11.99 -0.47
C GLU A 171 1.60 13.26 -0.18
N LEU A 172 2.89 13.30 -0.57
CA LEU A 172 3.70 14.54 -0.54
C LEU A 172 3.13 15.65 -1.45
N ALA A 173 2.58 15.29 -2.61
CA ALA A 173 1.95 16.23 -3.53
C ALA A 173 0.61 16.73 -2.99
N GLU A 174 -0.19 15.85 -2.38
CA GLU A 174 -1.43 16.17 -1.68
C GLU A 174 -1.16 17.09 -0.51
N SER A 175 -0.15 16.78 0.31
CA SER A 175 0.31 17.59 1.43
C SER A 175 0.68 19.02 1.00
N ALA A 176 1.44 19.15 -0.08
CA ALA A 176 1.82 20.45 -0.62
C ALA A 176 0.62 21.25 -1.17
N LEU A 177 -0.35 20.56 -1.79
CA LEU A 177 -1.57 21.18 -2.28
C LEU A 177 -2.45 21.64 -1.12
N LEU A 178 -2.58 20.81 -0.09
CA LEU A 178 -3.36 21.09 1.11
C LEU A 178 -2.82 22.34 1.82
N HIS A 179 -1.50 22.39 2.03
CA HIS A 179 -0.87 23.54 2.67
C HIS A 179 -1.06 24.84 1.87
N ARG A 180 -0.98 24.76 0.53
CA ARG A 180 -1.24 25.92 -0.33
C ARG A 180 -2.68 26.41 -0.26
N MET A 181 -3.64 25.50 -0.17
CA MET A 181 -5.06 25.83 -0.09
C MET A 181 -5.46 26.34 1.31
N ALA A 182 -4.89 25.77 2.36
CA ALA A 182 -5.14 26.17 3.75
C ALA A 182 -4.55 27.56 4.06
N GLY A 183 -3.43 27.92 3.43
CA GLY A 183 -2.65 29.12 3.72
C GLY A 183 -1.42 28.81 4.57
N ALA A 184 -0.32 29.52 4.31
CA ALA A 184 1.00 29.18 4.86
C ALA A 184 1.09 29.23 6.40
N GLU A 185 0.23 30.00 7.06
CA GLU A 185 0.19 30.15 8.52
C GLU A 185 -0.92 29.31 9.18
N THR A 186 -1.68 28.57 8.37
CA THR A 186 -2.77 27.73 8.87
C THR A 186 -2.19 26.43 9.39
N ALA A 187 -2.52 26.07 10.63
CA ALA A 187 -2.18 24.75 11.17
C ALA A 187 -3.09 23.68 10.56
N LEU A 188 -2.59 22.45 10.40
CA LEU A 188 -3.33 21.37 9.74
C LEU A 188 -4.68 21.09 10.39
N ARG A 189 -4.76 21.16 11.72
CA ARG A 189 -6.01 20.98 12.49
C ARG A 189 -7.09 22.02 12.16
N ASP A 190 -6.68 23.18 11.65
CA ASP A 190 -7.53 24.32 11.32
C ASP A 190 -7.80 24.37 9.81
N ALA A 191 -7.22 23.46 9.02
CA ALA A 191 -7.44 23.36 7.59
C ALA A 191 -8.81 22.75 7.26
N ASP A 192 -9.47 23.29 6.23
CA ASP A 192 -10.74 22.75 5.73
C ASP A 192 -10.52 21.51 4.85
N ILE A 193 -10.26 20.38 5.50
CA ILE A 193 -10.04 19.07 4.87
C ILE A 193 -11.26 18.63 4.04
N GLU A 194 -12.48 19.00 4.47
CA GLU A 194 -13.70 18.62 3.75
C GLU A 194 -13.76 19.30 2.38
N THR A 195 -13.48 20.60 2.31
CA THR A 195 -13.39 21.32 1.04
C THR A 195 -12.24 20.81 0.17
N PHE A 196 -11.11 20.47 0.79
CA PHE A 196 -9.96 19.89 0.10
C PHE A 196 -10.29 18.54 -0.56
N ASN A 197 -10.91 17.61 0.17
CA ASN A 197 -11.31 16.29 -0.35
C ASN A 197 -12.36 16.38 -1.49
N ARG A 198 -13.03 17.52 -1.63
CA ARG A 198 -13.98 17.79 -2.73
C ARG A 198 -13.32 18.38 -3.96
N ALA A 199 -12.07 18.83 -3.89
CA ALA A 199 -11.39 19.42 -5.03
C ALA A 199 -11.17 18.36 -6.13
N PRO A 200 -11.49 18.64 -7.41
CA PRO A 200 -11.33 17.65 -8.49
C PRO A 200 -9.90 17.13 -8.64
N LEU A 201 -8.90 17.99 -8.40
CA LEU A 201 -7.49 17.60 -8.43
C LEU A 201 -7.16 16.63 -7.30
N MET A 202 -7.73 16.85 -6.10
CA MET A 202 -7.52 15.98 -4.95
C MET A 202 -8.15 14.60 -5.17
N MET A 203 -9.39 14.58 -5.63
CA MET A 203 -10.07 13.34 -6.00
C MET A 203 -9.26 12.54 -7.03
N LEU A 204 -8.64 13.20 -8.01
CA LEU A 204 -7.78 12.54 -9.00
C LEU A 204 -6.50 11.97 -8.36
N LEU A 205 -5.83 12.72 -7.49
CA LEU A 205 -4.61 12.28 -6.82
C LEU A 205 -4.88 11.04 -5.94
N ILE A 206 -5.88 11.11 -5.07
CA ILE A 206 -6.28 9.97 -4.21
C ILE A 206 -6.70 8.77 -5.06
N THR A 207 -7.45 8.98 -6.15
CA THR A 207 -7.84 7.87 -7.04
C THR A 207 -6.62 7.18 -7.65
N LEU A 208 -5.61 7.96 -8.05
CA LEU A 208 -4.38 7.44 -8.64
C LEU A 208 -3.50 6.76 -7.59
N GLU A 209 -3.41 7.33 -6.39
CA GLU A 209 -2.62 6.82 -5.27
C GLU A 209 -3.05 5.39 -4.95
N GLU A 210 -4.28 5.25 -4.52
CA GLU A 210 -4.91 3.99 -4.13
C GLU A 210 -4.94 2.96 -5.25
N PHE A 211 -5.23 3.40 -6.49
CA PHE A 211 -5.18 2.50 -7.64
C PHE A 211 -3.77 1.93 -7.86
N VAL A 212 -2.75 2.78 -7.82
CA VAL A 212 -1.36 2.38 -8.04
C VAL A 212 -0.85 1.53 -6.88
N GLU A 213 -1.24 1.83 -5.64
CA GLU A 213 -0.93 1.01 -4.47
C GLU A 213 -1.49 -0.40 -4.58
N MET A 214 -2.79 -0.52 -4.83
CA MET A 214 -3.43 -1.82 -5.02
C MET A 214 -2.77 -2.61 -6.16
N LEU A 215 -2.46 -1.95 -7.28
CA LEU A 215 -1.76 -2.58 -8.40
C LEU A 215 -0.35 -3.03 -8.00
N ALA A 216 0.37 -2.22 -7.24
CA ALA A 216 1.70 -2.56 -6.73
C ALA A 216 1.66 -3.77 -5.78
N ILE A 217 0.66 -3.84 -4.88
CA ILE A 217 0.41 -5.00 -4.01
C ILE A 217 0.16 -6.26 -4.86
N ALA A 218 -0.68 -6.16 -5.90
CA ALA A 218 -0.95 -7.28 -6.80
C ALA A 218 0.31 -7.75 -7.56
N LEU A 219 1.14 -6.82 -8.01
CA LEU A 219 2.43 -7.11 -8.65
C LEU A 219 3.42 -7.77 -7.69
N LEU A 220 3.49 -7.30 -6.44
CA LEU A 220 4.35 -7.85 -5.41
C LEU A 220 3.95 -9.27 -5.03
N LEU A 221 2.66 -9.51 -4.78
CA LEU A 221 2.13 -10.84 -4.51
C LEU A 221 2.44 -11.80 -5.66
N ARG A 222 2.24 -11.34 -6.91
CA ARG A 222 2.62 -12.12 -8.09
C ARG A 222 4.12 -12.41 -8.12
N ALA A 223 4.97 -11.45 -7.79
CA ALA A 223 6.42 -11.63 -7.76
C ALA A 223 6.82 -12.73 -6.76
N PHE A 224 6.23 -12.73 -5.57
CA PHE A 224 6.50 -13.75 -4.54
C PHE A 224 6.00 -15.13 -4.95
N LEU A 225 4.79 -15.23 -5.51
CA LEU A 225 4.27 -16.51 -6.01
C LEU A 225 5.11 -17.09 -7.14
N LEU A 226 5.60 -16.24 -8.05
CA LEU A 226 6.53 -16.68 -9.10
C LEU A 226 7.88 -17.09 -8.53
N HIS A 227 8.43 -16.37 -7.54
CA HIS A 227 9.66 -16.78 -6.88
C HIS A 227 9.51 -18.17 -6.23
N LEU A 228 8.40 -18.38 -5.52
CA LEU A 228 8.10 -19.65 -4.86
C LEU A 228 8.02 -20.81 -5.87
N ALA A 229 7.33 -20.60 -6.99
CA ALA A 229 7.12 -21.62 -8.02
C ALA A 229 8.32 -21.85 -8.94
N GLU A 230 8.91 -20.78 -9.48
CA GLU A 230 9.96 -20.81 -10.51
C GLU A 230 11.35 -21.00 -9.91
N ASP A 231 11.69 -20.29 -8.82
CA ASP A 231 13.05 -20.28 -8.27
C ASP A 231 13.22 -21.30 -7.13
N ARG A 232 12.15 -21.61 -6.38
CA ARG A 232 12.21 -22.54 -5.23
C ARG A 232 11.53 -23.89 -5.49
N GLY A 233 10.83 -24.04 -6.62
CA GLY A 233 10.17 -25.30 -6.99
C GLY A 233 9.01 -25.72 -6.09
N VAL A 234 8.46 -24.79 -5.29
CA VAL A 234 7.35 -25.07 -4.37
C VAL A 234 6.04 -24.84 -5.12
N GLY A 235 5.51 -25.90 -5.74
CA GLY A 235 4.28 -25.87 -6.53
C GLY A 235 3.00 -26.31 -5.80
N ALA A 236 3.11 -26.93 -4.62
CA ALA A 236 1.96 -27.37 -3.83
C ALA A 236 2.25 -27.24 -2.33
N ILE A 237 1.40 -26.50 -1.61
CA ILE A 237 1.43 -26.45 -0.15
C ILE A 237 0.76 -27.74 0.36
N ARG A 238 1.56 -28.69 0.85
CA ARG A 238 1.03 -29.86 1.57
C ARG A 238 0.85 -29.50 3.04
N LEU A 239 -0.41 -29.45 3.49
CA LEU A 239 -0.73 -29.42 4.92
C LEU A 239 -0.62 -30.86 5.43
N THR A 240 0.44 -31.17 6.17
CA THR A 240 0.54 -32.42 6.94
C THR A 240 -0.13 -32.18 8.28
N ALA A 241 -1.11 -33.03 8.63
CA ALA A 241 -1.77 -33.04 9.93
C ALA A 241 -0.82 -33.54 11.03
#